data_AF-A0A098EB06-F1
#
_entry.id   AF-A0A098EB06-F1
#
_cell.length_a   1.000
_cell.length_b   1.000
_cell.length_c   1.000
_cell.angle_alpha   90.00
_cell.angle_beta   90.00
_cell.angle_gamma   90.00
#
_symmetry.space_group_name_H-M   'P 1'
#
loop_
_entity.id
_entity.type
_entity.pdbx_description
1 polymer ?
#
loop_
_entity_poly.entity_id
_entity_poly.type
_entity_poly.pdbx_seq_one_letter_code
_entity_poly.pdbx_strand_id
1 'polypeptide(L)'
;MGPTVEGKKHDYRTFTDEFPTESPPIPPPETPPLPGDFRFWTDPAYIGIEKDFPWLNVIMPMKKPKGRDLTQYEKHLNKLISGIRVKVEHAIGGVKRFGIVSNIFRNKTDGLDDKVMEISCGLWNYHLLSS
;
A
#
# COMPACT_ATOMS: atom_id res chain seq x y z
N MET A 1 -4.06 -7.75 7.97
CA MET A 1 -4.49 -6.45 7.42
C MET A 1 -4.44 -5.46 8.56
N GLY A 2 -3.97 -4.23 8.34
CA GLY A 2 -4.10 -3.15 9.32
C GLY A 2 -5.57 -2.79 9.53
N PRO A 3 -5.92 -2.13 10.65
CA PRO A 3 -7.30 -1.73 10.92
C PRO A 3 -7.81 -0.76 9.85
N THR A 4 -9.06 -0.93 9.40
CA THR A 4 -9.69 -0.01 8.46
C THR A 4 -9.90 1.35 9.12
N VAL A 5 -9.22 2.39 8.63
CA VAL A 5 -9.32 3.76 9.15
C VAL A 5 -10.24 4.64 8.31
N GLU A 6 -10.98 5.52 8.98
CA GLU A 6 -11.85 6.50 8.34
C GLU A 6 -11.03 7.47 7.48
N GLY A 7 -11.43 7.71 6.22
CA GLY A 7 -10.67 8.47 5.21
C GLY A 7 -10.43 9.97 5.50
N LYS A 8 -10.70 10.44 6.72
CA LYS A 8 -10.32 11.77 7.21
C LYS A 8 -8.89 11.83 7.72
N LYS A 9 -8.31 10.72 8.16
CA LYS A 9 -6.92 10.68 8.60
C LYS A 9 -5.98 10.59 7.40
N HIS A 10 -4.95 11.42 7.38
CA HIS A 10 -3.92 11.35 6.35
C HIS A 10 -3.15 10.03 6.49
N ASP A 11 -2.93 9.33 5.38
CA ASP A 11 -2.35 7.97 5.37
C ASP A 11 -1.00 7.88 6.10
N TYR A 12 -0.19 8.93 6.02
CA TYR A 12 1.09 9.03 6.74
C TYR A 12 0.91 9.00 8.27
N ARG A 13 -0.12 9.68 8.79
CA ARG A 13 -0.40 9.73 10.23
C ARG A 13 -0.90 8.39 10.73
N THR A 14 -1.76 7.74 9.97
CA THR A 14 -2.19 6.36 10.27
C THR A 14 -0.99 5.43 10.34
N PHE A 15 -0.07 5.54 9.38
CA PHE A 15 1.14 4.71 9.35
C PHE A 15 2.05 4.94 10.56
N THR A 16 2.27 6.19 10.97
CA THR A 16 3.05 6.51 12.19
C THR A 16 2.35 6.12 13.49
N ASP A 17 1.01 6.08 13.51
CA ASP A 17 0.24 5.61 14.67
C ASP A 17 0.28 4.07 14.79
N GLU A 18 0.34 3.35 13.66
CA GLU A 18 0.35 1.89 13.60
C GLU A 18 1.73 1.27 13.84
N PHE A 19 2.79 1.91 13.33
CA PHE A 19 4.16 1.41 13.44
C PHE A 19 4.97 2.35 14.34
N PRO A 20 5.56 1.86 15.45
CA PRO A 20 6.45 2.67 16.25
C PRO A 20 7.61 3.14 15.37
N THR A 21 7.90 4.44 15.41
CA THR A 21 9.06 5.05 14.72
C THR A 21 10.40 4.56 15.29
N GLU A 22 10.37 3.98 16.49
CA GLU A 22 11.50 3.25 17.06
C GLU A 22 11.77 1.99 16.23
N SER A 23 13.06 1.70 15.99
CA SER A 23 13.44 0.45 15.33
C SER A 23 12.82 -0.71 16.11
N PRO A 24 12.20 -1.70 15.44
CA PRO A 24 11.67 -2.86 16.14
C PRO A 24 12.79 -3.45 17.02
N PRO A 25 12.50 -3.82 18.27
CA PRO A 25 13.48 -4.50 19.10
C PRO A 25 13.99 -5.68 18.27
N ILE A 26 15.33 -5.84 18.24
CA ILE A 26 15.99 -6.90 17.47
C ILE A 26 15.18 -8.17 17.69
N PRO A 27 14.63 -8.77 16.62
CA PRO A 27 13.80 -9.95 16.78
C PRO A 27 14.56 -10.98 17.63
N PRO A 28 13.91 -11.67 18.59
CA PRO A 28 14.57 -12.74 19.33
C PRO A 28 15.32 -13.66 18.34
N PRO A 29 16.47 -14.24 18.72
CA PRO A 29 17.34 -14.98 17.79
C PRO A 29 16.65 -16.18 17.09
N GLU A 30 15.46 -16.56 17.53
CA GLU A 30 14.61 -17.61 16.96
C GLU A 30 13.66 -17.11 15.85
N THR A 31 13.50 -15.79 15.69
CA THR A 31 12.70 -15.21 14.60
C THR A 31 13.54 -15.25 13.33
N PRO A 32 13.07 -15.90 12.25
CA PRO A 32 13.80 -15.92 11.01
C PRO A 32 14.09 -14.48 10.57
N PRO A 33 15.33 -14.14 10.16
CA PRO A 33 15.63 -12.83 9.62
C PRO A 33 14.61 -12.56 8.51
N LEU A 34 13.99 -11.38 8.53
CA LEU A 34 13.05 -10.98 7.49
C LEU A 34 13.72 -11.30 6.13
N PRO A 35 13.10 -12.12 5.28
CA PRO A 35 13.80 -12.69 4.14
C PRO A 35 14.22 -11.58 3.17
N GLY A 36 15.52 -11.29 3.14
CA GLY A 36 16.14 -10.34 2.21
C GLY A 36 15.65 -8.90 2.34
N ASP A 37 16.23 -8.00 1.53
CA ASP A 37 15.86 -6.59 1.40
C ASP A 37 14.35 -6.40 1.20
N PHE A 38 13.58 -6.34 2.29
CA PHE A 38 12.14 -6.17 2.25
C PHE A 38 11.84 -4.77 1.71
N ARG A 39 11.30 -4.71 0.49
CA ARG A 39 11.07 -3.43 -0.19
C ARG A 39 9.65 -2.97 0.04
N PHE A 40 9.51 -1.81 0.68
CA PHE A 40 8.24 -1.20 0.99
C PHE A 40 7.84 -0.27 -0.15
N TRP A 41 6.81 -0.63 -0.91
CA TRP A 41 6.32 0.17 -2.03
C TRP A 41 5.33 1.20 -1.52
N THR A 42 5.63 2.49 -1.72
CA THR A 42 4.78 3.57 -1.24
C THR A 42 4.48 4.61 -2.32
N ASP A 43 3.40 5.33 -2.10
CA ASP A 43 3.03 6.48 -2.91
C ASP A 43 3.69 7.77 -2.42
N PRO A 44 3.72 8.83 -3.26
CA PRO A 44 4.23 10.15 -2.87
C PRO A 44 3.54 10.77 -1.63
N ALA A 45 2.40 10.25 -1.19
CA ALA A 45 1.75 10.66 0.06
C ALA A 45 2.58 10.30 1.32
N TYR A 46 3.56 9.40 1.18
CA TYR A 46 4.45 8.95 2.25
C TYR A 46 5.85 9.60 2.19
N ILE A 47 5.99 10.74 1.49
CA ILE A 47 7.25 11.50 1.52
C ILE A 47 7.62 11.83 2.97
N GLY A 48 8.80 11.40 3.41
CA GLY A 48 9.27 11.54 4.79
C GLY A 48 9.46 10.22 5.52
N ILE A 49 8.84 9.13 5.04
CA ILE A 49 8.93 7.80 5.65
C ILE A 49 10.37 7.29 5.77
N GLU A 50 11.23 7.60 4.80
CA GLU A 50 12.65 7.24 4.84
C GLU A 50 13.42 7.93 5.97
N LYS A 51 12.95 9.11 6.42
CA LYS A 51 13.56 9.83 7.54
C LYS A 51 13.12 9.28 8.88
N ASP A 52 11.83 8.97 9.00
CA ASP A 52 11.24 8.47 10.23
C ASP A 52 11.52 6.96 10.44
N PHE A 53 11.73 6.22 9.34
CA PHE A 53 12.02 4.78 9.33
C PHE A 53 13.26 4.47 8.47
N PRO A 54 14.47 4.84 8.94
CA PRO A 54 15.70 4.65 8.17
C PRO A 54 16.09 3.18 7.95
N TRP A 55 15.48 2.26 8.70
CA TRP A 55 15.66 0.82 8.57
C TRP A 55 14.75 0.19 7.50
N LEU A 56 13.82 0.94 6.92
CA LEU A 56 12.89 0.47 5.90
C LEU A 56 13.45 0.76 4.50
N ASN A 57 13.54 -0.26 3.65
CA ASN A 57 13.94 -0.08 2.25
C ASN A 57 12.72 0.34 1.43
N VAL A 58 12.57 1.64 1.17
CA VAL A 58 11.35 2.19 0.53
C VAL A 58 11.56 2.38 -0.97
N ILE A 59 10.60 1.91 -1.77
CA ILE A 59 10.49 2.22 -3.19
C ILE A 59 9.32 3.16 -3.39
N MET A 60 9.61 4.35 -3.89
CA MET A 60 8.60 5.35 -4.23
C MET A 60 8.94 6.05 -5.55
N PRO A 61 7.94 6.48 -6.33
CA PRO A 61 8.19 7.21 -7.56
C PRO A 61 8.81 8.59 -7.26
N MET A 62 9.84 8.95 -8.03
CA MET A 62 10.56 10.20 -7.88
C MET A 62 9.69 11.37 -8.36
N LYS A 63 9.36 12.29 -7.44
CA LYS A 63 8.63 13.51 -7.76
C LYS A 63 9.52 14.45 -8.57
N LYS A 64 8.95 15.12 -9.58
CA LYS A 64 9.68 16.14 -10.35
C LYS A 64 10.15 17.27 -9.41
N PRO A 65 11.48 17.54 -9.33
CA PRO A 65 11.99 18.65 -8.54
C PRO A 65 11.54 20.01 -9.09
N LYS A 66 11.36 21.00 -8.22
CA LYS A 66 10.99 22.37 -8.65
C LYS A 66 12.12 22.97 -9.49
N GLY A 67 11.80 23.42 -10.71
CA GLY A 67 12.75 24.09 -11.60
C GLY A 67 13.79 23.18 -12.29
N ARG A 68 13.65 21.85 -12.18
CA ARG A 68 14.53 20.88 -12.85
C ARG A 68 13.72 19.75 -13.48
N ASP A 69 14.29 19.11 -14.49
CA ASP A 69 13.69 17.92 -15.11
C ASP A 69 14.21 16.63 -14.46
N LEU A 70 13.37 15.60 -14.52
CA LEU A 70 13.77 14.24 -14.16
C LEU A 70 14.83 13.76 -15.15
N THR A 71 15.91 13.19 -14.62
CA THR A 71 16.93 12.50 -15.41
C THR A 71 16.32 11.32 -16.17
N GLN A 72 16.99 10.86 -17.23
CA GLN A 72 16.50 9.72 -17.99
C GLN A 72 16.39 8.45 -17.13
N TYR A 73 17.33 8.27 -16.18
CA TYR A 73 17.30 7.17 -15.24
C TYR A 73 16.07 7.22 -14.31
N GLU A 74 15.78 8.38 -13.70
CA GLU A 74 14.59 8.55 -12.87
C GLU A 74 13.29 8.36 -13.64
N LYS A 75 13.24 8.82 -14.90
CA LYS A 75 12.09 8.56 -15.79
C LYS A 75 11.90 7.07 -16.06
N HIS A 76 12.99 6.33 -16.28
CA HIS A 76 12.93 4.88 -16.47
C HIS A 76 12.43 4.16 -15.22
N LEU A 77 12.96 4.51 -14.04
CA LEU A 77 12.48 3.96 -12.76
C LEU A 77 10.98 4.26 -12.54
N ASN A 78 10.57 5.52 -12.74
CA ASN A 78 9.16 5.89 -12.62
C ASN A 78 8.26 5.12 -13.61
N LYS A 79 8.75 4.81 -14.81
CA LYS A 79 8.02 3.99 -15.78
C LYS A 79 7.84 2.55 -15.30
N LEU A 80 8.87 1.95 -14.69
CA LEU A 80 8.78 0.61 -14.10
C LEU A 80 7.78 0.60 -12.94
N ILE A 81 7.88 1.55 -12.02
CA ILE A 81 6.96 1.72 -10.88
C ILE A 81 5.52 1.90 -11.38
N SER A 82 5.32 2.74 -12.39
CA SER A 82 4.02 2.96 -13.01
C SER A 82 3.44 1.68 -13.64
N GLY A 83 4.26 0.85 -14.29
CA GLY A 83 3.81 -0.42 -14.86
C GLY A 83 3.29 -1.41 -13.81
N ILE A 84 3.90 -1.42 -12.62
CA ILE A 84 3.42 -2.22 -11.48
C ILE A 84 2.09 -1.64 -10.95
N ARG A 85 2.03 -0.32 -10.77
CA ARG A 85 0.81 0.37 -10.28
C ARG A 85 -0.41 0.09 -11.15
N VAL A 86 -0.25 0.08 -12.48
CA VAL A 86 -1.36 -0.21 -13.40
C VAL A 86 -1.99 -1.58 -13.11
N LYS A 87 -1.18 -2.61 -12.80
CA LYS A 87 -1.70 -3.94 -12.47
C LYS A 87 -2.48 -3.93 -11.14
N VAL A 88 -1.95 -3.23 -10.14
CA VAL A 88 -2.60 -3.07 -8.83
C VAL A 88 -3.92 -2.31 -8.96
N GLU A 89 -3.92 -1.18 -9.70
CA GLU A 89 -5.11 -0.37 -9.95
C GLU A 89 -6.18 -1.16 -10.73
N HIS A 90 -5.78 -2.01 -11.69
CA HIS A 90 -6.71 -2.91 -12.36
C HIS A 90 -7.31 -3.96 -11.41
N ALA A 91 -6.51 -4.54 -10.50
CA ALA A 91 -7.02 -5.48 -9.50
C ALA A 91 -8.03 -4.79 -8.56
N ILE A 92 -7.69 -3.61 -8.04
CA ILE A 92 -8.58 -2.81 -7.18
C ILE A 92 -9.84 -2.40 -7.93
N GLY A 93 -9.71 -1.93 -9.18
CA GLY A 93 -10.83 -1.57 -10.04
C GLY A 93 -11.75 -2.74 -10.34
N GLY A 94 -11.18 -3.95 -10.48
CA GLY A 94 -11.91 -5.20 -10.61
C GLY A 94 -12.77 -5.52 -9.40
N VAL A 95 -12.20 -5.43 -8.19
CA VAL A 95 -12.94 -5.62 -6.93
C VAL A 95 -14.04 -4.55 -6.78
N LYS A 96 -13.78 -3.31 -7.19
CA LYS A 96 -14.79 -2.24 -7.19
C LYS A 96 -15.94 -2.42 -8.20
N ARG A 97 -15.96 -3.49 -9.01
CA ARG A 97 -17.15 -3.85 -9.79
C ARG A 97 -18.31 -4.30 -8.91
N PHE A 98 -18.03 -4.78 -7.70
CA PHE A 98 -19.07 -5.14 -6.75
C PHE A 98 -19.63 -3.87 -6.09
N GLY A 99 -20.93 -3.63 -6.28
CA GLY A 99 -21.63 -2.45 -5.75
C GLY A 99 -21.50 -2.29 -4.23
N ILE A 100 -21.32 -3.40 -3.51
CA ILE A 100 -21.12 -3.42 -2.06
C ILE A 100 -19.78 -2.81 -1.63
N VAL A 101 -18.74 -2.89 -2.47
CA VAL A 101 -17.41 -2.29 -2.24
C VAL A 101 -17.31 -0.90 -2.87
N SER A 102 -18.03 -0.63 -3.96
CA SER A 102 -17.97 0.67 -4.65
C SER A 102 -18.79 1.76 -3.98
N ASN A 103 -19.91 1.41 -3.35
CA ASN A 103 -20.82 2.36 -2.73
C ASN A 103 -20.49 2.57 -1.25
N ILE A 104 -21.07 3.62 -0.66
CA ILE A 104 -20.95 3.87 0.77
C ILE A 104 -21.53 2.66 1.53
N PHE A 105 -20.66 1.96 2.25
CA PHE A 105 -21.04 0.85 3.11
C PHE A 105 -21.74 1.42 4.36
N ARG A 106 -23.05 1.18 4.47
CA ARG A 106 -23.89 1.73 5.56
C ARG A 106 -24.13 0.76 6.71
N ASN A 107 -23.53 -0.43 6.66
CA ASN A 107 -23.74 -1.41 7.72
C ASN A 107 -23.02 -0.99 9.01
N LYS A 108 -23.63 -1.25 10.16
CA LYS A 108 -23.12 -0.85 11.49
C LYS A 108 -22.48 -1.99 12.27
N THR A 109 -22.42 -3.18 11.70
CA THR A 109 -21.77 -4.33 12.33
C THR A 109 -20.27 -4.22 12.18
N ASP A 110 -19.57 -4.26 13.31
CA ASP A 110 -18.11 -4.23 13.39
C ASP A 110 -17.48 -5.38 12.61
N GLY A 111 -16.43 -5.08 11.81
CA GLY A 111 -15.66 -6.04 11.02
C GLY A 111 -16.40 -6.67 9.83
N LEU A 112 -17.62 -6.21 9.50
CA LEU A 112 -18.30 -6.71 8.29
C LEU A 112 -17.70 -6.11 7.01
N ASP A 113 -17.18 -4.88 7.07
CA ASP A 113 -16.51 -4.21 5.98
C ASP A 113 -15.25 -4.96 5.52
N ASP A 114 -14.42 -5.41 6.46
CA ASP A 114 -13.23 -6.24 6.16
C ASP A 114 -13.64 -7.57 5.50
N LYS A 115 -14.65 -8.26 6.03
CA LYS A 115 -15.17 -9.50 5.46
C LYS A 115 -15.73 -9.30 4.05
N VAL A 116 -16.46 -8.21 3.82
CA VAL A 116 -17.00 -7.87 2.51
C VAL A 116 -15.88 -7.63 1.52
N MET A 117 -14.81 -6.94 1.93
CA MET A 117 -13.63 -6.71 1.10
C MET A 117 -12.93 -8.04 0.77
N GLU A 118 -12.71 -8.90 1.76
CA GLU A 118 -12.07 -10.21 1.58
C GLU A 118 -12.86 -11.10 0.61
N ILE A 119 -14.17 -11.22 0.80
CA ILE A 119 -15.05 -12.00 -0.08
C ILE A 119 -15.02 -11.44 -1.50
N SER A 120 -15.09 -10.12 -1.65
CA SER A 120 -15.09 -9.45 -2.96
C SER A 120 -13.77 -9.66 -3.71
N CYS A 121 -12.63 -9.59 -3.00
CA CYS A 121 -11.33 -9.97 -3.54
C CYS A 121 -11.29 -11.42 -4.00
N GLY A 122 -11.80 -12.35 -3.18
CA GLY A 122 -11.89 -13.77 -3.51
C GLY A 122 -12.72 -14.03 -4.78
N LEU A 123 -13.88 -13.41 -4.89
CA LEU A 123 -14.75 -13.52 -6.05
C LEU A 123 -14.08 -12.97 -7.33
N TRP A 124 -13.40 -11.83 -7.23
CA TRP A 124 -12.65 -11.27 -8.35
C TRP A 124 -11.50 -12.18 -8.80
N ASN A 125 -10.75 -12.72 -7.85
CA ASN A 125 -9.67 -13.66 -8.15
C ASN A 125 -10.20 -14.94 -8.83
N TYR A 126 -11.33 -15.49 -8.35
CA TYR A 126 -11.98 -16.62 -8.99
C TYR A 126 -12.43 -16.30 -10.43
N HIS A 127 -12.97 -15.11 -10.66
CA HIS A 127 -13.34 -14.65 -12.00
C HIS A 127 -12.13 -14.57 -12.94
N LEU A 128 -11.00 -14.04 -12.47
CA LEU A 128 -9.76 -13.98 -13.26
C LEU A 128 -9.17 -15.37 -13.59
N LEU A 129 -9.40 -16.38 -12.76
CA LEU A 129 -8.96 -17.75 -13.00
C LEU A 129 -9.88 -18.54 -13.94
N SER A 130 -11.15 -18.14 -14.03
CA SER A 130 -12.18 -18.84 -14.82
C SER A 130 -12.49 -18.20 -16.16
N SER A 131 -11.87 -17.06 -16.47
CA SER A 131 -12.00 -16.33 -17.74
C SER A 131 -10.81 -16.61 -18.66
#